data_AF-A0A0F8XCL7-F1
#
_entry.id   AF-A0A0F8XCL7-F1
#
_cell.length_a   1.000
_cell.length_b   1.000
_cell.length_c   1.000
_cell.angle_alpha   90.00
_cell.angle_beta   90.00
_cell.angle_gamma   90.00
#
_symmetry.space_group_name_H-M   'P 1'
#
loop_
_entity.id
_entity.type
_entity.pdbx_description
1 polymer ?
#
loop_
_entity_poly.entity_id
_entity_poly.type
_entity_poly.pdbx_seq_one_letter_code
_entity_poly.pdbx_strand_id
1 'polypeptide(L)'
;MTQATEKAPPTLAELEGKVQRLDAQALKDGQAALDAGKAFAAAVKSGDVDKAVELADARAKANATLGKTQSQLKTATSAVESATRSQNAGKIADIHTAMASDAAVNGFMDALDKLGCKWTKIERSEETGKLIINSPETAPRKARASSNGGSRGTASWEVDGQSFTSRELIEAHADMLTDKVREHFDSGNFRAFSMTREAERIHGLLTSGN
;
A
#
# COMPACT_ATOMS: atom_id res chain seq x y z
N MET A 1 2.09 -11.78 -28.43
CA MET A 1 2.37 -10.47 -27.81
C MET A 1 1.05 -9.83 -27.44
N THR A 2 0.69 -9.82 -26.16
CA THR A 2 -0.48 -9.09 -25.66
C THR A 2 -0.01 -7.69 -25.24
N GLN A 3 -0.33 -6.67 -26.04
CA GLN A 3 -0.21 -5.28 -25.60
C GLN A 3 -1.13 -5.09 -24.40
N ALA A 4 -0.55 -4.98 -23.21
CA ALA A 4 -1.25 -4.46 -22.05
C ALA A 4 -1.64 -3.02 -22.39
N THR A 5 -2.92 -2.79 -22.63
CA THR A 5 -3.48 -1.45 -22.77
C THR A 5 -3.29 -0.77 -21.42
N GLU A 6 -2.32 0.14 -21.34
CA GLU A 6 -2.06 0.93 -20.15
C GLU A 6 -3.34 1.71 -19.83
N LYS A 7 -4.04 1.28 -18.77
CA LYS A 7 -5.25 1.97 -18.32
C LYS A 7 -4.83 3.38 -17.93
N ALA A 8 -5.45 4.38 -18.56
CA ALA A 8 -5.20 5.77 -18.26
C ALA A 8 -5.29 6.01 -16.74
N PRO A 9 -4.39 6.83 -16.17
CA PRO A 9 -4.42 7.13 -14.75
C PRO A 9 -5.80 7.71 -14.37
N PRO A 10 -6.34 7.35 -13.19
CA PRO A 10 -7.65 7.82 -12.76
C PRO A 10 -7.66 9.35 -12.66
N THR A 11 -8.76 9.94 -13.11
CA THR A 11 -9.03 11.38 -13.03
C THR A 11 -9.26 11.83 -11.60
N LEU A 12 -9.12 13.12 -11.32
CA LEU A 12 -9.38 13.69 -9.99
C LEU A 12 -10.81 13.38 -9.51
N ALA A 13 -11.81 13.55 -10.38
CA ALA A 13 -13.20 13.25 -10.06
C ALA A 13 -13.43 11.76 -9.73
N GLU A 14 -12.75 10.83 -10.41
CA GLU A 14 -12.83 9.41 -10.09
C GLU A 14 -12.19 9.08 -8.73
N LEU A 15 -11.10 9.77 -8.38
CA LEU A 15 -10.44 9.64 -7.07
C LEU A 15 -11.33 10.21 -5.95
N GLU A 16 -11.94 11.38 -6.15
CA GLU A 16 -12.89 11.99 -5.21
C GLU A 16 -14.12 11.10 -4.99
N GLY A 17 -14.71 10.58 -6.08
CA GLY A 17 -15.81 9.63 -6.00
C GLY A 17 -15.41 8.33 -5.29
N LYS A 18 -14.15 7.89 -5.41
CA LYS A 18 -13.63 6.74 -4.65
C LYS A 18 -13.49 7.07 -3.15
N VAL A 19 -13.01 8.25 -2.80
CA VAL A 19 -12.96 8.71 -1.41
C VAL A 19 -14.36 8.72 -0.79
N GLN A 20 -15.35 9.31 -1.46
CA GLN A 20 -16.74 9.34 -0.96
C GLN A 20 -17.30 7.94 -0.72
N ARG A 21 -17.08 6.99 -1.64
CA ARG A 21 -17.51 5.59 -1.46
C ARG A 21 -16.81 4.91 -0.29
N LEU A 22 -15.50 5.12 -0.14
CA LEU A 22 -14.72 4.54 0.96
C LEU A 22 -15.08 5.16 2.31
N ASP A 23 -15.42 6.45 2.34
CA ASP A 23 -15.87 7.14 3.55
C ASP A 23 -17.22 6.59 4.03
N ALA A 24 -18.19 6.46 3.12
CA ALA A 24 -19.47 5.81 3.41
C ALA A 24 -19.29 4.35 3.86
N GLN A 25 -18.32 3.62 3.29
CA GLN A 25 -17.99 2.26 3.73
C GLN A 25 -17.35 2.25 5.11
N ALA A 26 -16.44 3.18 5.42
CA ALA A 26 -15.79 3.29 6.72
C ALA A 26 -16.78 3.55 7.84
N LEU A 27 -17.81 4.36 7.58
CA LEU A 27 -18.92 4.58 8.52
C LEU A 27 -19.71 3.30 8.80
N LYS A 28 -20.04 2.53 7.75
CA LYS A 28 -20.75 1.25 7.89
C LYS A 28 -19.92 0.22 8.65
N ASP A 29 -18.64 0.08 8.30
CA ASP A 29 -17.71 -0.84 8.96
C ASP A 29 -17.47 -0.42 10.42
N GLY A 30 -17.43 0.88 10.69
CA GLY A 30 -17.31 1.45 12.03
C GLY A 30 -18.50 1.09 12.91
N GLN A 31 -19.71 1.21 12.37
CA GLN A 31 -20.93 0.80 13.07
C GLN A 31 -20.95 -0.70 13.33
N ALA A 32 -20.58 -1.53 12.35
CA ALA A 32 -20.49 -2.98 12.52
C ALA A 32 -19.47 -3.40 13.58
N ALA A 33 -18.30 -2.76 13.62
CA ALA A 33 -17.29 -2.98 14.65
C ALA A 33 -17.78 -2.61 16.06
N LEU A 34 -18.50 -1.49 16.17
CA LEU A 34 -19.11 -1.03 17.41
C LEU A 34 -20.19 -1.99 17.92
N ASP A 35 -21.06 -2.47 17.02
CA ASP A 35 -22.11 -3.43 17.36
C ASP A 35 -21.53 -4.80 17.76
N ALA A 36 -20.49 -5.28 17.06
CA ALA A 36 -19.76 -6.49 17.46
C ALA A 36 -19.08 -6.32 18.82
N GLY A 37 -18.53 -5.14 19.10
CA GLY A 37 -17.95 -4.80 20.41
C GLY A 37 -18.98 -4.83 21.54
N LYS A 38 -20.19 -4.27 21.30
CA LYS A 38 -21.30 -4.31 22.26
C LYS A 38 -21.80 -5.73 22.51
N ALA A 39 -21.97 -6.53 21.45
CA ALA A 39 -22.40 -7.92 21.57
C ALA A 39 -21.41 -8.75 22.39
N PHE A 40 -20.11 -8.62 22.10
CA PHE A 40 -19.05 -9.27 22.89
C PHE A 40 -19.09 -8.85 24.36
N ALA A 41 -19.17 -7.54 24.64
CA ALA A 41 -19.23 -7.03 26.00
C ALA A 41 -20.45 -7.55 26.78
N ALA A 42 -21.60 -7.69 26.11
CA ALA A 42 -22.81 -8.26 26.71
C ALA A 42 -22.63 -9.74 27.07
N ALA A 43 -22.01 -10.55 26.19
CA ALA A 43 -21.76 -11.97 26.45
C ALA A 43 -20.74 -12.19 27.59
N VAL A 44 -19.68 -11.37 27.63
CA VAL A 44 -18.74 -11.37 28.76
C VAL A 44 -19.45 -11.04 30.07
N LYS A 45 -20.34 -10.04 30.05
CA LYS A 45 -21.10 -9.63 31.25
C LYS A 45 -22.12 -10.69 31.70
N SER A 46 -22.68 -11.48 30.78
CA SER A 46 -23.60 -12.57 31.12
C SER A 46 -22.91 -13.84 31.60
N GLY A 47 -21.57 -13.91 31.56
CA GLY A 47 -20.80 -15.08 31.96
C GLY A 47 -20.89 -16.26 30.98
N ASP A 48 -21.40 -16.03 29.77
CA ASP A 48 -21.52 -17.04 28.72
C ASP A 48 -20.20 -17.09 27.93
N VAL A 49 -19.27 -17.91 28.42
CA VAL A 49 -17.89 -17.97 27.91
C VAL A 49 -17.84 -18.45 26.46
N ASP A 50 -18.63 -19.46 26.11
CA ASP A 50 -18.66 -20.00 24.74
C ASP A 50 -19.13 -18.94 23.75
N LYS A 51 -20.21 -18.22 24.09
CA LYS A 51 -20.71 -17.10 23.29
C LYS A 51 -19.74 -15.92 23.26
N ALA A 52 -19.03 -15.65 24.35
CA ALA A 52 -18.02 -14.60 24.39
C ALA A 52 -16.85 -14.93 23.45
N VAL A 53 -16.41 -16.18 23.38
CA VAL A 53 -15.34 -16.62 22.47
C VAL A 53 -15.79 -16.49 21.01
N GLU A 54 -17.01 -16.94 20.67
CA GLU A 54 -17.55 -16.79 19.31
C GLU A 54 -17.64 -15.31 18.89
N LEU A 55 -18.13 -14.45 19.79
CA LEU A 55 -18.26 -13.01 19.53
C LEU A 55 -16.91 -12.29 19.53
N ALA A 56 -15.87 -12.83 20.18
CA ALA A 56 -14.51 -12.29 20.12
C ALA A 56 -13.96 -12.38 18.69
N ASP A 57 -14.15 -13.53 18.03
CA ASP A 57 -13.75 -13.72 16.64
C ASP A 57 -14.52 -12.81 15.69
N ALA A 58 -15.84 -12.67 15.90
CA ALA A 58 -16.68 -11.74 15.13
C ALA A 58 -16.20 -10.29 15.29
N ARG A 59 -15.90 -9.86 16.53
CA ARG A 59 -15.33 -8.54 16.83
C ARG A 59 -13.97 -8.34 16.17
N ALA A 60 -13.09 -9.33 16.22
CA ALA A 60 -11.77 -9.26 15.59
C ALA A 60 -11.89 -9.09 14.07
N LYS A 61 -12.77 -9.85 13.42
CA LYS A 61 -13.05 -9.73 11.98
C LYS A 61 -13.64 -8.36 11.61
N ALA A 62 -14.58 -7.83 12.40
CA ALA A 62 -15.17 -6.52 12.16
C ALA A 62 -14.12 -5.40 12.26
N ASN A 63 -13.26 -5.44 13.28
CA ASN A 63 -12.16 -4.48 13.43
C ASN A 63 -11.12 -4.60 12.30
N ALA A 64 -10.80 -5.81 11.85
CA ALA A 64 -9.88 -6.01 10.73
C ALA A 64 -10.44 -5.44 9.42
N THR A 65 -11.74 -5.61 9.16
CA THR A 65 -12.42 -5.01 8.01
C THR A 65 -12.38 -3.48 8.08
N LEU A 66 -12.75 -2.90 9.23
CA LEU A 66 -12.66 -1.45 9.44
C LEU A 66 -11.24 -0.91 9.19
N GLY A 67 -10.22 -1.56 9.76
CA GLY A 67 -8.82 -1.16 9.58
C GLY A 67 -8.38 -1.20 8.11
N LYS A 68 -8.86 -2.19 7.34
CA LYS A 68 -8.62 -2.27 5.89
C LYS A 68 -9.28 -1.11 5.15
N THR A 69 -10.54 -0.81 5.43
CA THR A 69 -11.28 0.28 4.80
C THR A 69 -10.66 1.63 5.12
N GLN A 70 -10.26 1.87 6.38
CA GLN A 70 -9.54 3.09 6.78
C GLN A 70 -8.20 3.25 6.06
N SER A 71 -7.44 2.16 5.90
CA SER A 71 -6.18 2.18 5.15
C SER A 71 -6.38 2.50 3.67
N GLN A 72 -7.45 1.96 3.07
CA GLN A 72 -7.83 2.27 1.69
C GLN A 72 -8.29 3.71 1.54
N LEU A 73 -9.09 4.23 2.48
CA LEU A 73 -9.55 5.61 2.52
C LEU A 73 -8.36 6.57 2.59
N LYS A 74 -7.43 6.37 3.54
CA LYS A 74 -6.21 7.18 3.66
C LYS A 74 -5.40 7.21 2.37
N THR A 75 -5.27 6.06 1.71
CA THR A 75 -4.56 5.95 0.43
C THR A 75 -5.27 6.71 -0.68
N ALA A 76 -6.60 6.61 -0.76
CA ALA A 76 -7.40 7.34 -1.73
C ALA A 76 -7.35 8.86 -1.51
N THR A 77 -7.44 9.33 -0.26
CA THR A 77 -7.30 10.74 0.10
C THR A 77 -5.93 11.28 -0.30
N SER A 78 -4.86 10.54 0.01
CA SER A 78 -3.49 10.92 -0.40
C SER A 78 -3.35 11.02 -1.93
N ALA A 79 -4.07 10.17 -2.68
CA ALA A 79 -4.08 10.22 -4.14
C ALA A 79 -4.83 11.44 -4.68
N VAL A 80 -5.96 11.82 -4.07
CA VAL A 80 -6.68 13.06 -4.38
C VAL A 80 -5.77 14.26 -4.16
N GLU A 81 -5.16 14.38 -2.97
CA GLU A 81 -4.26 15.49 -2.65
C GLU A 81 -3.08 15.58 -3.65
N SER A 82 -2.51 14.44 -4.02
CA SER A 82 -1.43 14.39 -5.02
C SER A 82 -1.90 14.82 -6.41
N ALA A 83 -3.10 14.41 -6.83
CA ALA A 83 -3.67 14.82 -8.12
C ALA A 83 -4.02 16.32 -8.12
N THR A 84 -4.56 16.85 -7.01
CA THR A 84 -4.83 18.28 -6.82
C THR A 84 -3.54 19.09 -6.94
N ARG A 85 -2.45 18.68 -6.28
CA ARG A 85 -1.15 19.35 -6.40
C ARG A 85 -0.60 19.32 -7.82
N SER A 86 -0.71 18.18 -8.50
CA SER A 86 -0.27 18.03 -9.90
C SER A 86 -1.00 19.00 -10.84
N GLN A 87 -2.33 19.10 -10.71
CA GLN A 87 -3.13 20.03 -11.50
C GLN A 87 -2.83 21.51 -11.20
N ASN A 88 -2.34 21.81 -9.99
CA ASN A 88 -2.05 23.18 -9.57
C ASN A 88 -0.54 23.48 -9.49
N ALA A 89 0.31 22.66 -10.12
CA ALA A 89 1.77 22.80 -10.02
C ALA A 89 2.29 24.20 -10.40
N GLY A 90 1.71 24.83 -11.43
CA GLY A 90 2.04 26.20 -11.82
C GLY A 90 1.73 27.22 -10.73
N LYS A 91 0.51 27.18 -10.16
CA LYS A 91 0.11 28.08 -9.06
C LYS A 91 0.97 27.88 -7.81
N ILE A 92 1.37 26.65 -7.52
CA ILE A 92 2.27 26.34 -6.40
C ILE A 92 3.64 26.99 -6.65
N ALA A 93 4.18 26.89 -7.87
CA ALA A 93 5.44 27.54 -8.23
C ALA A 93 5.36 29.08 -8.16
N ASP A 94 4.23 29.66 -8.58
CA ASP A 94 3.99 31.10 -8.46
C ASP A 94 3.99 31.55 -6.98
N ILE A 95 3.31 30.78 -6.11
CA ILE A 95 3.30 31.04 -4.66
C ILE A 95 4.71 30.91 -4.08
N HIS A 96 5.49 29.89 -4.46
CA HIS A 96 6.87 29.74 -4.00
C HIS A 96 7.74 30.94 -4.42
N THR A 97 7.58 31.42 -5.65
CA THR A 97 8.33 32.57 -6.16
C THR A 97 7.99 33.86 -5.40
N ALA A 98 6.70 34.10 -5.16
CA ALA A 98 6.22 35.24 -4.37
C ALA A 98 6.72 35.17 -2.93
N MET A 99 6.57 34.01 -2.29
CA MET A 99 6.95 33.78 -0.91
C MET A 99 8.48 33.89 -0.69
N ALA A 100 9.30 33.63 -1.71
CA ALA A 100 10.75 33.82 -1.63
C ALA A 100 11.18 35.30 -1.55
N SER A 101 10.26 36.23 -1.86
CA SER A 101 10.52 37.66 -1.98
C SER A 101 9.72 38.52 -1.00
N ASP A 102 8.86 37.91 -0.16
CA ASP A 102 7.89 38.60 0.68
C ASP A 102 7.87 38.00 2.12
N ALA A 103 7.68 38.86 3.12
CA ALA A 103 7.62 38.49 4.54
C ALA A 103 6.25 37.95 4.99
N ALA A 104 5.21 38.04 4.16
CA ALA A 104 3.85 37.62 4.46
C ALA A 104 3.63 36.09 4.43
N VAL A 105 4.50 35.34 5.11
CA VAL A 105 4.56 33.86 5.11
C VAL A 105 3.20 33.21 5.39
N ASN A 106 2.45 33.69 6.38
CA ASN A 106 1.17 33.07 6.76
C ASN A 106 0.15 33.05 5.61
N GLY A 107 0.06 34.12 4.82
CA GLY A 107 -0.87 34.19 3.69
C GLY A 107 -0.51 33.20 2.58
N PHE A 108 0.79 33.00 2.34
CA PHE A 108 1.26 32.00 1.38
C PHE A 108 1.03 30.57 1.88
N MET A 109 1.19 30.32 3.19
CA MET A 109 0.88 29.03 3.78
C MET A 109 -0.61 28.68 3.66
N ASP A 110 -1.51 29.63 3.90
CA ASP A 110 -2.95 29.42 3.71
C ASP A 110 -3.31 29.16 2.23
N ALA A 111 -2.62 29.82 1.31
CA ALA A 111 -2.79 29.60 -0.13
C ALA A 111 -2.29 28.20 -0.55
N LEU A 112 -1.14 27.76 -0.04
CA LEU A 112 -0.59 26.43 -0.28
C LEU A 112 -1.47 25.32 0.34
N ASP A 113 -2.03 25.54 1.53
CA ASP A 113 -2.89 24.57 2.19
C ASP A 113 -4.15 24.25 1.37
N LYS A 114 -4.76 25.28 0.75
CA LYS A 114 -5.89 25.14 -0.17
C LYS A 114 -5.55 24.32 -1.43
N LEU A 115 -4.28 24.24 -1.80
CA LEU A 115 -3.79 23.44 -2.92
C LEU A 115 -3.31 22.04 -2.49
N GLY A 116 -3.51 21.67 -1.21
CA GLY A 116 -3.10 20.37 -0.68
C GLY A 116 -1.63 20.29 -0.28
N CYS A 117 -0.95 21.42 -0.11
CA CYS A 117 0.42 21.49 0.40
C CYS A 117 0.43 21.69 1.92
N LYS A 118 0.53 20.60 2.67
CA LYS A 118 0.46 20.58 4.15
C LYS A 118 1.75 20.98 4.87
N TRP A 119 2.84 21.15 4.14
CA TRP A 119 4.12 21.61 4.67
C TRP A 119 4.86 22.44 3.63
N THR A 120 5.73 23.31 4.10
CA THR A 120 6.66 24.09 3.27
C THR A 120 8.02 24.11 3.96
N LYS A 121 9.08 23.86 3.20
CA LYS A 121 10.48 23.93 3.62
C LYS A 121 11.08 25.18 3.01
N ILE A 122 11.63 26.05 3.86
CA ILE A 122 12.30 27.29 3.45
C ILE A 122 13.78 27.12 3.76
N GLU A 123 14.63 27.27 2.75
CA GLU A 123 16.08 27.14 2.87
C GLU A 123 16.76 28.36 2.29
N ARG A 124 17.91 28.76 2.85
CA ARG A 124 18.73 29.79 2.24
C ARG A 124 19.79 29.11 1.36
N SER A 125 19.80 29.42 0.08
CA SER A 125 20.83 28.96 -0.85
C SER A 125 22.18 29.52 -0.44
N GLU A 126 23.17 28.64 -0.23
CA GLU A 126 24.54 29.05 0.05
C GLU A 126 25.21 29.71 -1.17
N GLU A 127 24.86 29.25 -2.39
CA GLU A 127 25.41 29.77 -3.64
C GLU A 127 24.86 31.13 -4.03
N THR A 128 23.55 31.34 -3.88
CA THR A 128 22.87 32.56 -4.37
C THR A 128 22.46 33.52 -3.25
N GLY A 129 22.52 33.08 -1.99
CA GLY A 129 22.05 33.83 -0.82
C GLY A 129 20.52 34.00 -0.73
N LYS A 130 19.77 33.52 -1.74
CA LYS A 130 18.31 33.64 -1.87
C LYS A 130 17.56 32.54 -1.12
N LEU A 131 16.30 32.78 -0.81
CA LEU A 131 15.42 31.77 -0.25
C LEU A 131 14.95 30.80 -1.33
N ILE A 132 15.00 29.50 -1.03
CA ILE A 132 14.43 28.39 -1.79
C ILE A 132 13.24 27.89 -1.00
N ILE A 133 12.10 27.73 -1.69
CA ILE A 133 10.86 27.30 -1.08
C ILE A 133 10.40 26.01 -1.75
N ASN A 134 10.22 24.98 -0.93
CA ASN A 134 9.83 23.64 -1.34
C ASN A 134 8.55 23.22 -0.61
N SER A 135 7.68 22.47 -1.28
CA SER A 135 6.45 21.91 -0.72
C SER A 135 6.37 20.41 -1.08
N PRO A 136 5.39 19.62 -0.60
CA PRO A 136 5.24 18.24 -1.03
C PRO A 136 5.21 18.13 -2.55
N GLU A 137 5.78 17.04 -3.06
CA GLU A 137 5.90 16.77 -4.50
C GLU A 137 4.58 17.02 -5.23
N THR A 138 4.67 17.81 -6.30
CA THR A 138 3.57 18.12 -7.22
C THR A 138 3.38 17.02 -8.25
N ALA A 139 4.42 16.24 -8.55
CA ALA A 139 4.27 15.04 -9.35
C ALA A 139 3.31 14.07 -8.64
N PRO A 140 2.35 13.45 -9.36
CA PRO A 140 1.63 12.32 -8.82
C PRO A 140 2.68 11.32 -8.33
N ARG A 141 2.70 11.00 -7.04
CA ARG A 141 3.44 9.83 -6.60
C ARG A 141 2.89 8.70 -7.44
N LYS A 142 3.71 8.20 -8.38
CA LYS A 142 3.35 7.10 -9.29
C LYS A 142 2.59 6.12 -8.42
N ALA A 143 1.31 5.88 -8.75
CA ALA A 143 0.45 5.04 -7.93
C ALA A 143 1.31 3.86 -7.54
N ARG A 144 1.67 3.72 -6.25
CA ARG A 144 2.50 2.60 -5.82
C ARG A 144 1.77 1.43 -6.40
N ALA A 145 2.40 0.77 -7.40
CA ALA A 145 1.78 -0.34 -8.11
C ALA A 145 1.17 -1.17 -7.01
N SER A 146 -0.17 -1.27 -7.00
CA SER A 146 -0.84 -1.69 -5.79
C SER A 146 -0.19 -3.01 -5.42
N SER A 147 0.56 -3.01 -4.32
CA SER A 147 1.12 -4.22 -3.72
C SER A 147 -0.03 -4.94 -2.99
N ASN A 148 -1.18 -4.96 -3.66
CA ASN A 148 -2.28 -5.87 -3.46
C ASN A 148 -2.29 -6.93 -4.58
N GLY A 149 -1.17 -7.05 -5.28
CA GLY A 149 -0.56 -8.32 -5.65
C GLY A 149 0.76 -8.43 -4.90
N GLY A 150 0.71 -8.52 -3.58
CA GLY A 150 1.77 -9.25 -2.89
C GLY A 150 1.80 -10.59 -3.57
N SER A 151 2.81 -10.80 -4.42
CA SER A 151 3.05 -12.07 -5.04
C SER A 151 3.18 -13.05 -3.88
N ARG A 152 2.11 -13.77 -3.60
CA ARG A 152 2.10 -14.91 -2.69
C ARG A 152 2.86 -16.08 -3.31
N GLY A 153 3.97 -15.83 -4.03
CA GLY A 153 4.69 -16.89 -4.71
C GLY A 153 5.80 -16.54 -5.69
N THR A 154 6.31 -15.31 -5.78
CA THR A 154 7.44 -15.05 -6.70
C THR A 154 8.52 -14.24 -6.04
N ALA A 155 9.19 -14.83 -5.04
CA ALA A 155 10.61 -14.53 -4.91
C ALA A 155 11.25 -14.86 -6.27
N SER A 156 12.02 -13.91 -6.80
CA SER A 156 12.77 -14.05 -8.04
C SER A 156 14.16 -14.56 -7.71
N TRP A 157 14.55 -15.67 -8.32
CA TRP A 157 15.82 -16.33 -8.14
C TRP A 157 16.63 -16.21 -9.43
N GLU A 158 17.86 -15.75 -9.35
CA GLU A 158 18.75 -15.66 -10.51
C GLU A 158 19.74 -16.81 -10.48
N VAL A 159 19.73 -17.64 -11.53
CA VAL A 159 20.66 -18.75 -11.74
C VAL A 159 21.22 -18.62 -13.16
N ASP A 160 22.54 -18.57 -13.30
CA ASP A 160 23.24 -18.46 -14.59
C ASP A 160 22.73 -17.34 -15.53
N GLY A 161 22.36 -16.19 -14.94
CA GLY A 161 21.84 -15.04 -15.68
C GLY A 161 20.38 -15.16 -16.15
N GLN A 162 19.69 -16.25 -15.76
CA GLN A 162 18.25 -16.42 -15.98
C GLN A 162 17.49 -16.16 -14.68
N SER A 163 16.41 -15.38 -14.76
CA SER A 163 15.50 -15.11 -13.65
C SER A 163 14.35 -16.11 -13.63
N PHE A 164 14.10 -16.71 -12.47
CA PHE A 164 13.02 -17.65 -12.20
C PHE A 164 12.11 -17.12 -11.09
N THR A 165 10.82 -17.41 -11.15
CA THR A 165 9.96 -17.40 -9.96
C THR A 165 10.25 -18.60 -9.07
N SER A 166 9.77 -18.59 -7.81
CA SER A 166 9.96 -19.71 -6.89
C SER A 166 9.38 -21.02 -7.43
N ARG A 167 8.26 -20.94 -8.16
CA ARG A 167 7.65 -22.11 -8.80
C ARG A 167 8.46 -22.59 -10.00
N GLU A 168 8.85 -21.68 -10.88
CA GLU A 168 9.63 -22.04 -12.08
C GLU A 168 10.99 -22.62 -11.71
N LEU A 169 11.64 -22.13 -10.65
CA LEU A 169 12.89 -22.71 -10.17
C LEU A 169 12.69 -24.14 -9.64
N ILE A 170 11.62 -24.39 -8.88
CA ILE A 170 11.30 -25.73 -8.38
C ILE A 170 10.92 -26.67 -9.53
N GLU A 171 10.16 -26.19 -10.53
CA GLU A 171 9.80 -26.97 -11.73
C GLU A 171 11.03 -27.33 -12.57
N ALA A 172 11.96 -26.39 -12.75
CA ALA A 172 13.20 -26.60 -13.49
C ALA A 172 14.19 -27.53 -12.79
N HIS A 173 14.14 -27.59 -11.46
CA HIS A 173 15.07 -28.37 -10.61
C HIS A 173 14.33 -29.34 -9.69
N ALA A 174 13.27 -29.96 -10.20
CA ALA A 174 12.43 -30.88 -9.43
C ALA A 174 13.22 -32.10 -8.92
N ASP A 175 14.33 -32.44 -9.57
CA ASP A 175 15.31 -33.45 -9.18
C ASP A 175 16.02 -33.12 -7.85
N MET A 176 16.16 -31.85 -7.52
CA MET A 176 16.81 -31.39 -6.28
C MET A 176 15.88 -31.42 -5.07
N LEU A 177 14.58 -31.68 -5.25
CA LEU A 177 13.61 -31.79 -4.15
C LEU A 177 13.86 -33.02 -3.28
N THR A 178 13.59 -32.87 -1.97
CA THR A 178 13.49 -34.03 -1.07
C THR A 178 12.25 -34.87 -1.41
N ASP A 179 12.29 -36.19 -1.15
CA ASP A 179 11.18 -37.11 -1.48
C ASP A 179 9.83 -36.63 -0.93
N LYS A 180 9.83 -36.11 0.30
CA LYS A 180 8.63 -35.57 0.97
C LYS A 180 8.09 -34.31 0.31
N VAL A 181 8.96 -33.41 -0.15
CA VAL A 181 8.51 -32.18 -0.85
C VAL A 181 8.06 -32.52 -2.27
N ARG A 182 8.73 -33.47 -2.93
CA ARG A 182 8.33 -33.96 -4.26
C ARG A 182 6.93 -34.57 -4.23
N GLU A 183 6.62 -35.41 -3.24
CA GLU A 183 5.27 -35.98 -3.07
C GLU A 183 4.18 -34.88 -2.91
N HIS A 184 4.47 -33.83 -2.15
CA HIS A 184 3.54 -32.71 -1.99
C HIS A 184 3.45 -31.81 -3.22
N PHE A 185 4.54 -31.68 -3.97
CA PHE A 185 4.59 -30.92 -5.21
C PHE A 185 3.76 -31.61 -6.31
N ASP A 186 3.97 -32.92 -6.50
CA ASP A 186 3.27 -33.73 -7.51
C ASP A 186 1.77 -33.86 -7.22
N SER A 187 1.38 -33.88 -5.94
CA SER A 187 -0.02 -33.87 -5.51
C SER A 187 -0.68 -32.49 -5.58
N GLY A 188 0.05 -31.43 -5.96
CA GLY A 188 -0.45 -30.06 -6.02
C GLY A 188 -0.78 -29.45 -4.65
N ASN A 189 -0.32 -30.07 -3.56
CA ASN A 189 -0.56 -29.64 -2.19
C ASN A 189 0.48 -28.60 -1.74
N PHE A 190 0.49 -27.45 -2.40
CA PHE A 190 1.42 -26.34 -2.11
C PHE A 190 1.22 -25.66 -0.74
N ARG A 191 0.24 -26.13 0.06
CA ARG A 191 0.06 -25.69 1.45
C ARG A 191 0.91 -26.50 2.44
N ALA A 192 1.35 -27.70 2.04
CA ALA A 192 2.12 -28.59 2.90
C ALA A 192 3.58 -28.17 3.06
N PHE A 193 4.07 -27.24 2.22
CA PHE A 193 5.43 -26.72 2.29
C PHE A 193 5.50 -25.27 1.77
N SER A 194 6.58 -24.56 2.10
CA SER A 194 6.79 -23.19 1.61
C SER A 194 7.60 -23.22 0.32
N MET A 195 6.96 -22.86 -0.80
CA MET A 195 7.63 -22.76 -2.11
C MET A 195 8.80 -21.78 -2.08
N THR A 196 8.70 -20.69 -1.31
CA THR A 196 9.78 -19.69 -1.23
C THR A 196 11.00 -20.25 -0.51
N ARG A 197 10.84 -21.00 0.59
CA ARG A 197 11.97 -21.60 1.32
C ARG A 197 12.63 -22.72 0.53
N GLU A 198 11.83 -23.50 -0.20
CA GLU A 198 12.37 -24.58 -1.02
C GLU A 198 13.16 -24.04 -2.21
N ALA A 199 12.65 -22.99 -2.86
CA ALA A 199 13.37 -22.30 -3.92
C ALA A 199 14.64 -21.60 -3.40
N GLU A 200 14.63 -21.04 -2.18
CA GLU A 200 15.83 -20.50 -1.51
C GLU A 200 16.90 -21.57 -1.30
N ARG A 201 16.52 -22.78 -0.91
CA ARG A 201 17.45 -23.91 -0.72
C ARG A 201 18.04 -24.37 -2.06
N ILE A 202 17.20 -24.55 -3.09
CA ILE A 202 17.65 -24.94 -4.43
C ILE A 202 18.57 -23.87 -5.01
N HIS A 203 18.18 -22.60 -4.93
CA HIS A 203 19.00 -21.46 -5.35
C HIS A 203 20.32 -21.42 -4.62
N GLY A 204 20.31 -21.62 -3.30
CA GLY A 204 21.51 -21.80 -2.48
C GLY A 204 22.43 -22.86 -3.05
N LEU A 205 21.93 -24.08 -3.31
CA LEU A 205 22.74 -25.16 -3.88
C LEU A 205 23.28 -24.87 -5.29
N LEU A 206 22.55 -24.11 -6.10
CA LEU A 206 22.96 -23.75 -7.47
C LEU A 206 23.97 -22.59 -7.50
N THR A 207 23.99 -21.73 -6.48
CA THR A 207 24.83 -20.52 -6.44
C THR A 207 25.94 -20.55 -5.39
N SER A 208 25.80 -21.36 -4.35
CA SER A 208 26.89 -21.73 -3.44
C SER A 208 27.72 -22.79 -4.15
N GLY A 209 28.70 -22.35 -4.93
CA GLY A 209 29.50 -23.21 -5.80
C GLY A 209 30.11 -24.43 -5.11
N ASN A 210 30.40 -25.44 -5.93
CA ASN A 210 31.71 -26.07 -5.88
C ASN A 210 32.81 -25.02 -6.00
#